data_AF-A0A346CCK8-F1
#
_entry.id   AF-A0A346CCK8-F1
#
_cell.length_a   1.000
_cell.length_b   1.000
_cell.length_c   1.000
_cell.angle_alpha   90.00
_cell.angle_beta   90.00
_cell.angle_gamma   90.00
#
_symmetry.space_group_name_H-M   'P 1'
#
loop_
_entity.id
_entity.type
_entity.pdbx_description
1 polymer ?
#
loop_
_entity_poly.entity_id
_entity_poly.type
_entity_poly.pdbx_seq_one_letter_code
_entity_poly.pdbx_strand_id
1 'polypeptide(L)'
;MSASRPFPGAFRVVRRSGNSVAPHPQHHPGFPHEHDGGDRAARGHGAHGGGAVSARLRGIAQQTEQIVAAGSYRTSDGREVSLAAAVGAARDGTRMYGPGPVEVSVPARVRTVLEVTGESSLEAARRLGGEVAVLNFASARNPGGGYLNGAQAQEEALCRASALYTCLLRAREFYDHHRAHRDPFYTDRVVHSPGVPVFRDDRGRLLDEPFRAGFLTSAAPNAGVVLRTAPERAADLPAALARRAERVLETAAAHGYRRLVLGAWGCGVFRNDPARVAGAFRTLLGPDGRFAGAFERVAFGILDRTPGATVRVAFERAFPEGAGCPGQLQS
;
A
#
# COMPACT_ATOMS: atom_id res chain seq x y z
N MET A 1 -8.83 47.83 -54.91
CA MET A 1 -8.07 48.53 -53.85
C MET A 1 -7.69 47.45 -52.82
N SER A 2 -6.65 46.62 -53.04
CA SER A 2 -5.19 46.87 -52.97
C SER A 2 -4.79 47.47 -51.60
N ALA A 3 -3.91 46.94 -50.75
CA ALA A 3 -2.78 45.98 -50.83
C ALA A 3 -2.51 45.46 -49.38
N SER A 4 -2.28 44.19 -49.02
CA SER A 4 -1.14 43.25 -49.22
C SER A 4 0.21 43.59 -48.53
N ARG A 5 0.50 42.89 -47.40
CA ARG A 5 1.77 42.27 -46.90
C ARG A 5 3.00 43.19 -46.65
N PRO A 6 4.13 42.75 -45.99
CA PRO A 6 4.58 41.39 -45.62
C PRO A 6 5.29 41.20 -44.23
N PHE A 7 5.57 39.92 -43.92
CA PHE A 7 6.64 39.41 -43.03
C PHE A 7 8.05 39.68 -43.63
N PRO A 8 9.13 39.66 -42.81
CA PRO A 8 10.07 38.53 -42.90
C PRO A 8 10.70 38.11 -41.56
N GLY A 9 11.16 36.85 -41.49
CA GLY A 9 11.87 36.28 -40.35
C GLY A 9 13.40 36.35 -40.47
N ALA A 10 14.10 35.86 -39.44
CA ALA A 10 15.41 35.18 -39.55
C ALA A 10 15.83 34.58 -38.21
N PHE A 11 16.26 33.31 -38.27
CA PHE A 11 16.96 32.59 -37.21
C PHE A 11 18.32 33.23 -36.89
N ARG A 12 18.74 33.18 -35.61
CA ARG A 12 20.16 33.24 -35.26
C ARG A 12 20.49 32.22 -34.18
N VAL A 13 21.19 31.17 -34.60
CA VAL A 13 21.94 30.23 -33.76
C VAL A 13 23.17 30.95 -33.24
N VAL A 14 23.37 30.96 -31.91
CA VAL A 14 24.66 31.28 -31.29
C VAL A 14 25.13 30.04 -30.56
N ARG A 15 26.26 29.48 -31.02
CA ARG A 15 27.07 28.48 -30.31
C ARG A 15 28.38 29.14 -29.85
N ARG A 16 28.94 28.55 -28.80
CA ARG A 16 30.27 28.74 -28.14
C ARG A 16 30.16 29.56 -26.84
N SER A 17 30.80 29.18 -25.72
CA SER A 17 31.72 28.08 -25.41
C SER A 17 32.05 28.10 -23.92
N GLY A 18 32.29 26.92 -23.33
CA GLY A 18 33.42 26.71 -22.41
C GLY A 18 33.25 27.00 -20.92
N ASN A 19 33.15 25.90 -20.16
CA ASN A 19 33.69 25.59 -18.84
C ASN A 19 34.03 26.71 -17.83
N SER A 20 33.55 26.54 -16.59
CA SER A 20 34.46 26.37 -15.45
C SER A 20 33.73 25.80 -14.23
N VAL A 21 34.26 24.68 -13.73
CA VAL A 21 33.96 24.06 -12.45
C VAL A 21 34.95 24.63 -11.44
N ALA A 22 34.47 25.12 -10.28
CA ALA A 22 35.29 25.26 -9.08
C ALA A 22 34.43 25.25 -7.81
N PRO A 23 35.00 24.84 -6.66
CA PRO A 23 34.33 24.05 -5.64
C PRO A 23 33.90 24.87 -4.42
N HIS A 24 32.93 24.37 -3.65
CA HIS A 24 32.60 24.92 -2.34
C HIS A 24 32.09 23.83 -1.37
N PRO A 25 32.28 24.01 -0.06
CA PRO A 25 33.30 23.30 0.69
C PRO A 25 32.74 22.19 1.59
N GLN A 26 33.64 21.25 1.91
CA GLN A 26 33.46 20.23 2.94
C GLN A 26 33.37 20.91 4.31
N HIS A 27 32.22 20.76 4.98
CA HIS A 27 32.17 20.76 6.44
C HIS A 27 31.10 19.77 6.89
N HIS A 28 31.57 18.65 7.43
CA HIS A 28 30.79 17.64 8.12
C HIS A 28 30.49 18.10 9.56
N PRO A 29 29.24 18.03 10.00
CA PRO A 29 28.91 17.61 11.35
C PRO A 29 28.38 16.16 11.29
N GLY A 30 28.94 15.30 12.14
CA GLY A 30 28.59 13.89 12.23
C GLY A 30 27.10 13.69 12.50
N PHE A 31 26.45 12.88 11.67
CA PHE A 31 25.06 12.47 11.83
C PHE A 31 25.01 11.02 12.31
N PRO A 32 24.25 10.70 13.37
CA PRO A 32 23.90 9.32 13.68
C PRO A 32 22.95 8.80 12.59
N HIS A 33 23.39 7.77 11.87
CA HIS A 33 22.55 7.02 10.94
C HIS A 33 21.50 6.22 11.71
N GLU A 34 20.27 6.74 11.81
CA GLU A 34 19.11 5.90 12.15
C GLU A 34 18.57 5.24 10.88
N HIS A 35 19.00 4.00 10.69
CA HIS A 35 18.54 3.11 9.63
C HIS A 35 17.11 2.64 9.89
N ASP A 36 16.17 3.13 9.09
CA ASP A 36 14.80 2.59 9.01
C ASP A 36 14.72 1.27 8.20
N GLY A 37 15.80 0.51 8.23
CA GLY A 37 15.96 -0.77 7.55
C GLY A 37 17.18 -1.48 8.09
N GLY A 38 16.97 -2.36 9.07
CA GLY A 38 17.99 -3.32 9.50
C GLY A 38 17.88 -3.73 10.95
N ASP A 39 17.00 -4.69 11.24
CA ASP A 39 17.28 -5.64 12.33
C ASP A 39 17.71 -6.96 11.68
N ARG A 40 19.02 -7.11 11.50
CA ARG A 40 19.65 -8.41 11.27
C ARG A 40 19.68 -9.13 12.60
N ALA A 41 18.67 -9.95 12.87
CA ALA A 41 18.80 -11.02 13.85
C ALA A 41 19.74 -12.10 13.26
N ALA A 42 21.03 -11.95 13.50
CA ALA A 42 22.00 -13.00 13.31
C ALA A 42 22.24 -13.69 14.67
N ARG A 43 21.75 -14.93 14.80
CA ARG A 43 22.53 -16.11 15.21
C ARG A 43 21.64 -17.36 15.24
N GLY A 44 22.08 -18.39 14.50
CA GLY A 44 21.64 -19.78 14.69
C GLY A 44 21.15 -20.52 13.43
N HIS A 45 22.08 -20.93 12.56
CA HIS A 45 21.97 -22.00 11.53
C HIS A 45 21.08 -21.80 10.28
N GLY A 46 21.71 -21.59 9.11
CA GLY A 46 21.08 -21.73 7.78
C GLY A 46 21.50 -20.71 6.70
N ALA A 47 22.79 -20.37 6.55
CA ALA A 47 23.26 -19.22 5.76
C ALA A 47 23.20 -19.35 4.21
N HIS A 48 22.65 -20.43 3.64
CA HIS A 48 22.55 -20.60 2.18
C HIS A 48 21.16 -20.28 1.58
N GLY A 49 20.14 -19.99 2.41
CA GLY A 49 18.77 -19.73 1.93
C GLY A 49 18.40 -18.24 1.77
N GLY A 50 18.74 -17.39 2.74
CA GLY A 50 18.24 -16.01 2.80
C GLY A 50 18.75 -15.09 1.67
N GLY A 51 20.04 -15.24 1.29
CA GLY A 51 20.63 -14.47 0.20
C GLY A 51 20.04 -14.79 -1.18
N ALA A 52 19.78 -16.08 -1.43
CA ALA A 52 19.18 -16.55 -2.68
C ALA A 52 17.71 -16.09 -2.82
N VAL A 53 16.92 -16.13 -1.74
CA VAL A 53 15.56 -15.61 -1.73
C VAL A 53 15.54 -14.11 -2.01
N SER A 54 16.40 -13.33 -1.35
CA SER A 54 16.48 -11.88 -1.57
C SER A 54 16.89 -11.53 -3.01
N ALA A 55 17.84 -12.28 -3.60
CA ALA A 55 18.23 -12.11 -5.00
C ALA A 55 17.07 -12.42 -5.97
N ARG A 56 16.34 -13.52 -5.73
CA ARG A 56 15.15 -13.87 -6.51
C ARG A 56 14.08 -12.76 -6.44
N LEU A 57 13.81 -12.22 -5.25
CA LEU A 57 12.82 -11.15 -5.08
C LEU A 57 13.24 -9.86 -5.80
N ARG A 58 14.54 -9.52 -5.81
CA ARG A 58 15.06 -8.41 -6.63
C ARG A 58 14.84 -8.64 -8.13
N GLY A 59 15.10 -9.85 -8.61
CA GLY A 59 14.85 -10.21 -10.01
C GLY A 59 13.38 -10.04 -10.41
N ILE A 60 12.46 -10.46 -9.55
CA ILE A 60 11.01 -10.26 -9.77
C ILE A 60 10.65 -8.78 -9.77
N ALA A 61 11.20 -7.99 -8.85
CA ALA A 61 10.97 -6.54 -8.80
C ALA A 61 11.46 -5.85 -10.09
N GLN A 62 12.67 -6.14 -10.54
CA GLN A 62 13.22 -5.60 -11.79
C GLN A 62 12.38 -5.98 -13.02
N GLN A 63 11.98 -7.25 -13.11
CA GLN A 63 11.12 -7.71 -14.20
C GLN A 63 9.75 -7.02 -14.16
N THR A 64 9.22 -6.72 -12.98
CA THR A 64 7.95 -6.01 -12.81
C THR A 64 8.04 -4.58 -13.31
N GLU A 65 9.12 -3.85 -12.99
CA GLU A 65 9.34 -2.51 -13.54
C GLU A 65 9.51 -2.52 -15.06
N GLN A 66 10.19 -3.54 -15.61
CA GLN A 66 10.30 -3.70 -17.07
C GLN A 66 8.93 -3.90 -17.73
N ILE A 67 8.06 -4.72 -17.14
CA ILE A 67 6.69 -4.96 -17.63
C ILE A 67 5.85 -3.69 -17.55
N VAL A 68 5.92 -2.96 -16.44
CA VAL A 68 5.18 -1.70 -16.26
C VAL A 68 5.66 -0.63 -17.25
N ALA A 69 6.97 -0.54 -17.48
CA ALA A 69 7.55 0.39 -18.45
C ALA A 69 7.22 0.02 -19.90
N ALA A 70 7.23 -1.27 -20.25
CA ALA A 70 6.81 -1.75 -21.57
C ALA A 70 5.29 -1.62 -21.79
N GLY A 71 4.51 -1.61 -20.70
CA GLY A 71 3.06 -1.58 -20.76
C GLY A 71 2.44 -2.90 -21.21
N SER A 72 3.19 -4.00 -21.20
CA SER A 72 2.70 -5.34 -21.54
C SER A 72 3.62 -6.45 -20.99
N TYR A 73 3.12 -7.69 -20.99
CA TYR A 73 3.92 -8.90 -20.78
C TYR A 73 3.39 -10.05 -21.63
N ARG A 74 4.17 -11.14 -21.72
CA ARG A 74 3.73 -12.39 -22.36
C ARG A 74 3.41 -13.47 -21.34
N THR A 75 2.29 -14.14 -21.54
CA THR A 75 1.84 -15.31 -20.77
C THR A 75 2.63 -16.56 -21.17
N SER A 76 2.45 -17.67 -20.45
CA SER A 76 3.19 -18.90 -20.72
C SER A 76 2.89 -19.54 -22.08
N ASP A 77 1.71 -19.28 -22.65
CA ASP A 77 1.30 -19.68 -23.99
C ASP A 77 1.73 -18.67 -25.08
N GLY A 78 2.46 -17.61 -24.72
CA GLY A 78 3.03 -16.63 -25.64
C GLY A 78 2.10 -15.47 -26.02
N ARG A 79 0.86 -15.45 -25.53
CA ARG A 79 -0.08 -14.34 -25.75
C ARG A 79 0.42 -13.07 -25.07
N GLU A 80 0.29 -11.94 -25.76
CA GLU A 80 0.60 -10.63 -25.20
C GLU A 80 -0.59 -10.08 -24.41
N VAL A 81 -0.31 -9.58 -23.20
CA VAL A 81 -1.27 -8.94 -22.32
C VAL A 81 -0.89 -7.47 -22.18
N SER A 82 -1.75 -6.57 -22.67
CA SER A 82 -1.55 -5.12 -22.55
C SER A 82 -2.00 -4.59 -21.19
N LEU A 83 -1.14 -3.79 -20.56
CA LEU A 83 -1.36 -3.12 -19.29
C LEU A 83 -1.32 -1.59 -19.42
N ALA A 84 -0.77 -1.05 -20.50
CA ALA A 84 -0.42 0.37 -20.64
C ALA A 84 -1.57 1.33 -20.26
N ALA A 85 -2.77 1.11 -20.80
CA ALA A 85 -3.93 1.96 -20.51
C ALA A 85 -4.38 1.84 -19.04
N ALA A 86 -4.36 0.63 -18.48
CA ALA A 86 -4.72 0.38 -17.08
C ALA A 86 -3.73 1.04 -16.11
N VAL A 87 -2.43 0.91 -16.40
CA VAL A 87 -1.34 1.53 -15.63
C VAL A 87 -1.46 3.05 -15.70
N GLY A 88 -1.65 3.62 -16.89
CA GLY A 88 -1.84 5.06 -17.07
C GLY A 88 -3.02 5.60 -16.27
N ALA A 89 -4.19 4.96 -16.39
CA ALA A 89 -5.39 5.36 -15.66
C ALA A 89 -5.21 5.27 -14.13
N ALA A 90 -4.62 4.18 -13.63
CA ALA A 90 -4.38 4.00 -12.20
C ALA A 90 -3.42 5.05 -11.63
N ARG A 91 -2.33 5.31 -12.36
CA ARG A 91 -1.33 6.31 -12.00
C ARG A 91 -1.93 7.72 -11.99
N ASP A 92 -2.67 8.08 -13.04
CA ASP A 92 -3.23 9.42 -13.21
C ASP A 92 -4.44 9.65 -12.29
N GLY A 93 -5.12 8.58 -11.86
CA GLY A 93 -6.19 8.60 -10.86
C GLY A 93 -5.71 8.55 -9.40
N THR A 94 -4.42 8.35 -9.14
CA THR A 94 -3.90 8.24 -7.77
C THR A 94 -4.00 9.56 -7.02
N ARG A 95 -4.62 9.57 -5.83
CA ARG A 95 -4.84 10.75 -4.99
C ARG A 95 -4.53 10.48 -3.53
N MET A 96 -4.21 11.52 -2.77
CA MET A 96 -4.02 11.45 -1.32
C MET A 96 -5.21 12.07 -0.61
N TYR A 97 -5.63 11.43 0.47
CA TYR A 97 -6.72 11.84 1.35
C TYR A 97 -6.24 11.95 2.80
N GLY A 98 -7.03 12.62 3.64
CA GLY A 98 -6.65 12.97 5.01
C GLY A 98 -5.70 14.17 5.09
N PRO A 99 -5.15 14.49 6.28
CA PRO A 99 -5.31 13.78 7.55
C PRO A 99 -6.64 14.06 8.28
N GLY A 100 -7.38 15.09 7.85
CA GLY A 100 -8.74 15.36 8.32
C GLY A 100 -9.75 14.30 7.85
N PRO A 101 -10.98 14.30 8.39
CA PRO A 101 -12.06 13.45 7.90
C PRO A 101 -12.25 13.55 6.39
N VAL A 102 -12.46 12.41 5.75
CA VAL A 102 -12.86 12.35 4.34
C VAL A 102 -14.38 12.31 4.31
N GLU A 103 -15.00 13.15 3.49
CA GLU A 103 -16.46 13.14 3.33
C GLU A 103 -16.92 11.82 2.71
N VAL A 104 -17.92 11.20 3.34
CA VAL A 104 -18.48 9.93 2.89
C VAL A 104 -19.98 10.11 2.68
N SER A 105 -20.45 9.82 1.48
CA SER A 105 -21.88 9.60 1.24
C SER A 105 -22.23 8.20 1.75
N VAL A 106 -23.18 8.10 2.69
CA VAL A 106 -23.57 6.80 3.26
C VAL A 106 -24.29 6.00 2.16
N PRO A 107 -23.71 4.88 1.68
CA PRO A 107 -24.41 4.02 0.74
C PRO A 107 -25.57 3.32 1.44
N ALA A 108 -26.53 2.79 0.67
CA ALA A 108 -27.57 1.93 1.23
C ALA A 108 -26.93 0.81 2.07
N ARG A 109 -27.40 0.67 3.32
CA ARG A 109 -26.89 -0.33 4.24
C ARG A 109 -27.21 -1.72 3.70
N VAL A 110 -26.22 -2.59 3.69
CA VAL A 110 -26.38 -4.01 3.36
C VAL A 110 -25.91 -4.88 4.50
N ARG A 111 -26.24 -6.17 4.44
CA ARG A 111 -25.61 -7.15 5.31
C ARG A 111 -24.13 -7.31 4.91
N THR A 112 -23.22 -6.86 5.77
CA THR A 112 -21.78 -7.08 5.60
C THR A 112 -21.40 -8.52 5.96
N VAL A 113 -20.67 -9.18 5.07
CA VAL A 113 -19.98 -10.45 5.34
C VAL A 113 -18.55 -10.15 5.75
N LEU A 114 -18.20 -10.52 6.99
CA LEU A 114 -16.85 -10.41 7.55
C LEU A 114 -16.22 -11.81 7.55
N GLU A 115 -15.02 -11.94 6.98
CA GLU A 115 -14.29 -13.20 6.93
C GLU A 115 -12.83 -13.00 7.33
N VAL A 116 -12.24 -13.97 8.04
CA VAL A 116 -10.80 -14.02 8.36
C VAL A 116 -10.21 -15.22 7.65
N THR A 117 -9.19 -15.02 6.82
CA THR A 117 -8.64 -16.07 5.96
C THR A 117 -7.12 -16.18 6.10
N GLY A 118 -6.58 -17.35 5.75
CA GLY A 118 -5.13 -17.59 5.65
C GLY A 118 -4.50 -17.14 4.32
N GLU A 119 -5.25 -16.40 3.50
CA GLU A 119 -4.83 -15.95 2.17
C GLU A 119 -3.87 -14.78 2.24
N SER A 120 -3.08 -14.58 1.18
CA SER A 120 -2.47 -13.27 0.95
C SER A 120 -3.52 -12.23 0.57
N SER A 121 -3.13 -10.95 0.63
CA SER A 121 -4.01 -9.86 0.24
C SER A 121 -4.45 -9.94 -1.23
N LEU A 122 -3.61 -10.47 -2.14
CA LEU A 122 -3.94 -10.57 -3.56
C LEU A 122 -4.74 -11.83 -3.90
N GLU A 123 -4.51 -12.94 -3.19
CA GLU A 123 -5.37 -14.13 -3.27
C GLU A 123 -6.79 -13.79 -2.84
N ALA A 124 -6.96 -13.13 -1.69
CA ALA A 124 -8.27 -12.68 -1.21
C ALA A 124 -8.91 -11.69 -2.19
N ALA A 125 -8.14 -10.74 -2.74
CA ALA A 125 -8.67 -9.78 -3.71
C ALA A 125 -9.17 -10.47 -4.99
N ARG A 126 -8.40 -11.44 -5.50
CA ARG A 126 -8.78 -12.22 -6.68
C ARG A 126 -10.03 -13.05 -6.44
N ARG A 127 -10.16 -13.67 -5.25
CA ARG A 127 -11.33 -14.46 -4.85
C ARG A 127 -12.59 -13.60 -4.70
N LEU A 128 -12.47 -12.42 -4.08
CA LEU A 128 -13.60 -11.51 -3.90
C LEU A 128 -14.11 -10.93 -5.23
N GLY A 129 -13.19 -10.62 -6.15
CA GLY A 129 -13.50 -10.08 -7.48
C GLY A 129 -14.29 -8.76 -7.46
N GLY A 130 -14.67 -8.29 -8.65
CA GLY A 130 -15.36 -7.00 -8.83
C GLY A 130 -14.51 -5.81 -8.39
N GLU A 131 -15.17 -4.72 -7.98
CA GLU A 131 -14.50 -3.51 -7.50
C GLU A 131 -14.03 -3.69 -6.04
N VAL A 132 -12.90 -4.36 -5.88
CA VAL A 132 -12.25 -4.61 -4.58
C VAL A 132 -11.16 -3.58 -4.30
N ALA A 133 -11.05 -3.14 -3.04
CA ALA A 133 -9.91 -2.37 -2.55
C ALA A 133 -9.09 -3.16 -1.52
N VAL A 134 -7.77 -3.05 -1.62
CA VAL A 134 -6.80 -3.73 -0.76
C VAL A 134 -6.06 -2.69 0.08
N LEU A 135 -6.01 -2.89 1.40
CA LEU A 135 -5.16 -2.10 2.28
C LEU A 135 -3.69 -2.50 2.09
N ASN A 136 -2.86 -1.58 1.59
CA ASN A 136 -1.42 -1.69 1.56
C ASN A 136 -0.83 -1.28 2.92
N PHE A 137 -0.07 -2.19 3.54
CA PHE A 137 0.57 -1.99 4.85
C PHE A 137 1.86 -1.18 4.68
N ALA A 138 1.66 0.10 4.40
CA ALA A 138 2.67 0.94 3.79
C ALA A 138 3.84 1.29 4.71
N SER A 139 5.02 1.40 4.11
CA SER A 139 6.08 2.26 4.60
C SER A 139 5.64 3.71 4.52
N ALA A 140 5.85 4.46 5.59
CA ALA A 140 5.61 5.90 5.60
C ALA A 140 6.63 6.67 4.73
N ARG A 141 7.84 6.14 4.54
CA ARG A 141 8.99 6.91 4.01
C ARG A 141 9.46 6.47 2.64
N ASN A 142 9.14 5.24 2.23
CA ASN A 142 9.65 4.67 0.98
C ASN A 142 8.50 4.06 0.18
N PRO A 143 8.19 4.56 -1.03
CA PRO A 143 7.17 3.94 -1.87
C PRO A 143 7.55 2.49 -2.16
N GLY A 144 6.64 1.56 -1.87
CA GLY A 144 6.89 0.13 -2.04
C GLY A 144 7.91 -0.46 -1.04
N GLY A 145 8.19 0.24 0.06
CA GLY A 145 9.11 -0.21 1.09
C GLY A 145 10.50 -0.54 0.53
N GLY A 146 10.97 -1.76 0.78
CA GLY A 146 12.25 -2.25 0.27
C GLY A 146 12.15 -3.13 -0.98
N TYR A 147 11.07 -3.08 -1.77
CA TYR A 147 10.80 -4.12 -2.77
C TYR A 147 11.88 -4.25 -3.85
N LEU A 148 12.46 -3.13 -4.31
CA LEU A 148 13.59 -3.12 -5.26
C LEU A 148 14.86 -3.77 -4.70
N ASN A 149 15.01 -3.78 -3.37
CA ASN A 149 16.15 -4.36 -2.68
C ASN A 149 15.94 -5.83 -2.30
N GLY A 150 14.76 -6.39 -2.63
CA GLY A 150 14.42 -7.78 -2.33
C GLY A 150 13.97 -7.98 -0.89
N ALA A 151 13.43 -6.94 -0.24
CA ALA A 151 12.77 -7.06 1.04
C ALA A 151 11.44 -7.82 0.91
N GLN A 152 10.98 -8.41 2.01
CA GLN A 152 9.80 -9.25 2.03
C GLN A 152 8.87 -8.86 3.19
N ALA A 153 7.92 -7.99 2.90
CA ALA A 153 6.68 -7.86 3.64
C ALA A 153 5.50 -7.74 2.65
N GLN A 154 4.32 -7.37 3.17
CA GLN A 154 3.08 -7.31 2.38
C GLN A 154 3.18 -6.23 1.29
N GLU A 155 3.61 -5.00 1.62
CA GLU A 155 3.77 -3.91 0.64
C GLU A 155 4.70 -4.33 -0.52
N GLU A 156 5.84 -4.96 -0.22
CA GLU A 156 6.76 -5.39 -1.27
C GLU A 156 6.17 -6.51 -2.14
N ALA A 157 5.33 -7.38 -1.57
CA ALA A 157 4.62 -8.40 -2.34
C ALA A 157 3.59 -7.77 -3.28
N LEU A 158 2.83 -6.78 -2.81
CA LEU A 158 1.89 -6.02 -3.63
C LEU A 158 2.61 -5.32 -4.80
N CYS A 159 3.74 -4.66 -4.52
CA CYS A 159 4.52 -3.96 -5.54
C CYS A 159 5.18 -4.91 -6.55
N ARG A 160 5.60 -6.10 -6.14
CA ARG A 160 6.13 -7.11 -7.08
C ARG A 160 5.06 -7.73 -7.97
N ALA A 161 3.81 -7.77 -7.55
CA ALA A 161 2.75 -8.46 -8.27
C ALA A 161 1.83 -7.54 -9.09
N SER A 162 2.03 -6.23 -9.02
CA SER A 162 1.13 -5.24 -9.62
C SER A 162 1.87 -3.98 -10.07
N ALA A 163 1.14 -3.04 -10.68
CA ALA A 163 1.66 -1.72 -11.01
C ALA A 163 1.55 -0.70 -9.84
N LEU A 164 1.40 -1.17 -8.60
CA LEU A 164 1.19 -0.28 -7.45
C LEU A 164 2.36 0.71 -7.28
N TYR A 165 3.61 0.26 -7.45
CA TYR A 165 4.77 1.12 -7.22
C TYR A 165 4.75 2.41 -8.06
N THR A 166 4.41 2.34 -9.35
CA THR A 166 4.32 3.54 -10.21
C THR A 166 3.22 4.50 -9.77
N CYS A 167 2.15 3.99 -9.15
CA CYS A 167 1.10 4.81 -8.54
C CYS A 167 1.63 5.51 -7.28
N LEU A 168 2.32 4.78 -6.41
CA LEU A 168 2.92 5.33 -5.19
C LEU A 168 3.91 6.47 -5.47
N LEU A 169 4.68 6.39 -6.57
CA LEU A 169 5.58 7.47 -7.00
C LEU A 169 4.88 8.81 -7.27
N ARG A 170 3.55 8.81 -7.48
CA ARG A 170 2.75 10.04 -7.66
C ARG A 170 2.43 10.72 -6.33
N ALA A 171 2.40 9.98 -5.22
CA ALA A 171 2.05 10.49 -3.90
C ALA A 171 3.27 11.04 -3.15
N ARG A 172 4.07 11.90 -3.80
CA ARG A 172 5.31 12.45 -3.22
C ARG A 172 5.08 13.14 -1.88
N GLU A 173 4.00 13.90 -1.76
CA GLU A 173 3.62 14.63 -0.55
C GLU A 173 3.49 13.70 0.68
N PHE A 174 2.95 12.49 0.50
CA PHE A 174 2.85 11.50 1.56
C PHE A 174 4.25 11.18 2.14
N TYR A 175 5.17 10.78 1.27
CA TYR A 175 6.51 10.33 1.69
C TYR A 175 7.39 11.49 2.16
N ASP A 176 7.35 12.63 1.48
CA ASP A 176 8.15 13.80 1.82
C ASP A 176 7.74 14.35 3.20
N HIS A 177 6.45 14.33 3.51
CA HIS A 177 5.95 14.69 4.83
C HIS A 177 6.55 13.78 5.93
N HIS A 178 6.53 12.46 5.78
CA HIS A 178 7.04 11.51 6.79
C HIS A 178 8.56 11.41 6.86
N ARG A 179 9.27 11.85 5.80
CA ARG A 179 10.73 12.02 5.83
C ARG A 179 11.13 13.28 6.60
N ALA A 180 10.38 14.36 6.43
CA ALA A 180 10.60 15.62 7.15
C ALA A 180 10.16 15.54 8.62
N HIS A 181 9.02 14.90 8.91
CA HIS A 181 8.46 14.76 10.26
C HIS A 181 8.70 13.34 10.76
N ARG A 182 9.79 13.14 11.51
CA ARG A 182 10.23 11.82 11.97
C ARG A 182 9.48 11.31 13.21
N ASP A 183 8.17 11.44 13.24
CA ASP A 183 7.33 10.87 14.31
C ASP A 183 6.97 9.40 13.97
N PRO A 184 7.26 8.41 14.85
CA PRO A 184 6.88 7.02 14.63
C PRO A 184 5.37 6.74 14.63
N PHE A 185 4.54 7.70 15.06
CA PHE A 185 3.09 7.61 14.88
C PHE A 185 2.67 7.77 13.42
N TYR A 186 3.49 8.43 12.59
CA TYR A 186 3.12 8.90 11.26
C TYR A 186 1.81 9.70 11.29
N THR A 187 1.06 9.72 10.19
CA THR A 187 -0.15 10.55 10.08
C THR A 187 -1.28 9.83 9.38
N ASP A 188 -2.49 10.34 9.53
CA ASP A 188 -3.72 9.69 9.06
C ASP A 188 -4.02 9.98 7.58
N ARG A 189 -2.96 9.95 6.78
CA ARG A 189 -3.00 10.09 5.33
C ARG A 189 -3.25 8.72 4.70
N VAL A 190 -4.03 8.72 3.63
CA VAL A 190 -4.32 7.53 2.83
C VAL A 190 -4.10 7.87 1.37
N VAL A 191 -3.23 7.14 0.69
CA VAL A 191 -3.08 7.25 -0.77
C VAL A 191 -4.00 6.22 -1.41
N HIS A 192 -4.92 6.68 -2.24
CA HIS A 192 -5.79 5.82 -3.04
C HIS A 192 -5.23 5.68 -4.44
N SER A 193 -5.06 4.44 -4.89
CA SER A 193 -4.66 4.10 -6.27
C SER A 193 -5.76 3.26 -6.91
N PRO A 194 -6.58 3.82 -7.83
CA PRO A 194 -7.73 3.10 -8.39
C PRO A 194 -7.32 2.09 -9.47
N GLY A 195 -7.95 0.92 -9.47
CA GLY A 195 -7.93 0.00 -10.62
C GLY A 195 -6.54 -0.45 -11.07
N VAL A 196 -5.59 -0.56 -10.14
CA VAL A 196 -4.21 -0.95 -10.41
C VAL A 196 -4.18 -2.39 -10.95
N PRO A 197 -3.54 -2.66 -12.10
CA PRO A 197 -3.45 -4.01 -12.63
C PRO A 197 -2.53 -4.89 -11.76
N VAL A 198 -3.04 -6.05 -11.38
CA VAL A 198 -2.34 -7.15 -10.71
C VAL A 198 -2.14 -8.27 -11.74
N PHE A 199 -0.88 -8.65 -11.93
CA PHE A 199 -0.46 -9.52 -13.02
C PHE A 199 0.52 -10.62 -12.58
N ARG A 200 0.74 -10.81 -11.28
CA ARG A 200 1.41 -12.00 -10.75
C ARG A 200 0.64 -12.64 -9.60
N ASP A 201 0.89 -13.94 -9.41
CA ASP A 201 0.53 -14.65 -8.19
C ASP A 201 1.61 -14.54 -7.09
N ASP A 202 1.33 -15.09 -5.90
CA ASP A 202 2.25 -15.08 -4.76
C ASP A 202 3.53 -15.90 -4.97
N ARG A 203 3.55 -16.77 -6.00
CA ARG A 203 4.75 -17.50 -6.42
C ARG A 203 5.59 -16.68 -7.40
N GLY A 204 5.14 -15.50 -7.80
CA GLY A 204 5.79 -14.60 -8.74
C GLY A 204 5.54 -14.94 -10.21
N ARG A 205 4.64 -15.89 -10.50
CA ARG A 205 4.29 -16.28 -11.87
C ARG A 205 3.35 -15.25 -12.47
N LEU A 206 3.55 -14.92 -13.75
CA LEU A 206 2.66 -14.04 -14.49
C LEU A 206 1.28 -14.69 -14.65
N LEU A 207 0.23 -13.89 -14.53
CA LEU A 207 -1.15 -14.36 -14.68
C LEU A 207 -1.55 -14.39 -16.15
N ASP A 208 -2.30 -15.40 -16.58
CA ASP A 208 -2.88 -15.41 -17.92
C ASP A 208 -3.96 -14.35 -18.10
N GLU A 209 -4.68 -14.07 -17.02
CA GLU A 209 -5.72 -13.05 -16.91
C GLU A 209 -5.39 -12.14 -15.73
N PRO A 210 -4.84 -10.93 -15.97
CA PRO A 210 -4.65 -9.97 -14.90
C PRO A 210 -6.00 -9.45 -14.43
N PHE A 211 -6.07 -9.06 -13.17
CA PHE A 211 -7.24 -8.39 -12.61
C PHE A 211 -6.87 -7.00 -12.10
N ARG A 212 -7.87 -6.18 -11.77
CA ARG A 212 -7.65 -4.84 -11.23
C ARG A 212 -8.11 -4.78 -9.78
N ALA A 213 -7.40 -4.02 -8.96
CA ALA A 213 -7.80 -3.73 -7.59
C ALA A 213 -7.51 -2.26 -7.26
N GLY A 214 -8.36 -1.66 -6.42
CA GLY A 214 -8.00 -0.44 -5.71
C GLY A 214 -6.96 -0.73 -4.64
N PHE A 215 -6.06 0.20 -4.36
CA PHE A 215 -5.17 0.13 -3.21
C PHE A 215 -5.36 1.35 -2.31
N LEU A 216 -5.45 1.07 -1.01
CA LEU A 216 -5.50 2.07 0.06
C LEU A 216 -4.18 1.98 0.80
N THR A 217 -3.26 2.89 0.53
CA THR A 217 -1.91 2.91 1.12
C THR A 217 -1.91 3.80 2.35
N SER A 218 -1.73 3.19 3.53
CA SER A 218 -1.62 3.91 4.79
C SER A 218 -0.63 3.21 5.72
N ALA A 219 0.22 4.00 6.39
CA ALA A 219 1.21 3.47 7.31
C ALA A 219 0.62 3.33 8.72
N ALA A 220 0.66 2.12 9.29
CA ALA A 220 0.33 1.92 10.71
C ALA A 220 1.39 2.62 11.59
N PRO A 221 1.07 3.06 12.82
CA PRO A 221 2.09 3.58 13.72
C PRO A 221 3.16 2.50 13.98
N ASN A 222 4.42 2.91 14.09
CA ASN A 222 5.52 2.01 14.37
C ASN A 222 5.65 1.80 15.89
N ALA A 223 4.79 0.92 16.43
CA ALA A 223 4.74 0.62 17.86
C ALA A 223 6.10 0.16 18.42
N GLY A 224 6.88 -0.59 17.64
CA GLY A 224 8.23 -1.01 18.02
C GLY A 224 9.20 0.16 18.25
N VAL A 225 9.09 1.24 17.45
CA VAL A 225 9.88 2.46 17.65
C VAL A 225 9.32 3.29 18.80
N VAL A 226 7.99 3.45 18.89
CA VAL A 226 7.35 4.16 20.02
C VAL A 226 7.77 3.58 21.35
N LEU A 227 7.64 2.27 21.54
CA LEU A 227 8.00 1.58 22.79
C LEU A 227 9.49 1.73 23.16
N ARG A 228 10.36 1.93 22.18
CA ARG A 228 11.81 2.09 22.40
C ARG A 228 12.22 3.53 22.66
N THR A 229 11.60 4.49 21.98
CA THR A 229 12.07 5.89 21.89
C THR A 229 11.18 6.89 22.61
N ALA A 230 9.91 6.55 22.81
CA ALA A 230 8.90 7.38 23.48
C ALA A 230 7.86 6.48 24.20
N PRO A 231 8.28 5.63 25.15
CA PRO A 231 7.39 4.67 25.83
C PRO A 231 6.23 5.34 26.56
N GLU A 232 6.39 6.58 27.01
CA GLU A 232 5.34 7.39 27.62
C GLU A 232 4.15 7.65 26.68
N ARG A 233 4.38 7.61 25.36
CA ARG A 233 3.34 7.75 24.33
C ARG A 233 2.71 6.43 23.93
N ALA A 234 3.14 5.29 24.49
CA ALA A 234 2.63 3.98 24.08
C ALA A 234 1.10 3.84 24.28
N ALA A 235 0.55 4.55 25.27
CA ALA A 235 -0.89 4.59 25.53
C ALA A 235 -1.71 5.22 24.38
N ASP A 236 -1.08 6.01 23.50
CA ASP A 236 -1.75 6.69 22.39
C ASP A 236 -1.88 5.80 21.13
N LEU A 237 -1.14 4.69 21.06
CA LEU A 237 -1.12 3.79 19.90
C LEU A 237 -2.51 3.28 19.50
N PRO A 238 -3.39 2.84 20.43
CA PRO A 238 -4.75 2.41 20.08
C PRO A 238 -5.58 3.52 19.43
N ALA A 239 -5.48 4.75 19.94
CA ALA A 239 -6.22 5.89 19.37
C ALA A 239 -5.71 6.27 17.97
N ALA A 240 -4.40 6.20 17.76
CA ALA A 240 -3.79 6.41 16.44
C ALA A 240 -4.23 5.33 15.43
N LEU A 241 -4.25 4.06 15.83
CA LEU A 241 -4.76 2.96 15.01
C LEU A 241 -6.24 3.17 14.64
N ALA A 242 -7.10 3.48 15.62
CA ALA A 242 -8.52 3.67 15.41
C ALA A 242 -8.82 4.82 14.43
N ARG A 243 -8.24 6.00 14.67
CA ARG A 243 -8.41 7.18 13.81
C ARG A 243 -7.97 6.91 12.38
N ARG A 244 -6.88 6.16 12.19
CA ARG A 244 -6.34 5.90 10.85
C ARG A 244 -7.05 4.76 10.13
N ALA A 245 -7.47 3.73 10.85
CA ALA A 245 -8.38 2.71 10.32
C ALA A 245 -9.68 3.37 9.82
N GLU A 246 -10.21 4.36 10.55
CA GLU A 246 -11.34 5.15 10.11
C GLU A 246 -11.06 5.89 8.80
N ARG A 247 -9.93 6.61 8.66
CA ARG A 247 -9.55 7.28 7.40
C ARG A 247 -9.45 6.31 6.21
N VAL A 248 -8.94 5.09 6.44
CA VAL A 248 -8.88 4.04 5.42
C VAL A 248 -10.28 3.67 4.95
N LEU A 249 -11.22 3.43 5.88
CA LEU A 249 -12.60 3.07 5.55
C LEU A 249 -13.38 4.23 4.94
N GLU A 250 -13.16 5.47 5.38
CA GLU A 250 -13.75 6.66 4.76
C GLU A 250 -13.30 6.79 3.31
N THR A 251 -11.99 6.66 3.05
CA THR A 251 -11.44 6.72 1.69
C THR A 251 -12.02 5.59 0.82
N ALA A 252 -12.17 4.39 1.37
CA ALA A 252 -12.77 3.28 0.66
C ALA A 252 -14.22 3.56 0.26
N ALA A 253 -15.03 4.03 1.21
CA ALA A 253 -16.44 4.33 1.01
C ALA A 253 -16.66 5.53 0.07
N ALA A 254 -15.84 6.59 0.18
CA ALA A 254 -15.88 7.76 -0.71
C ALA A 254 -15.61 7.39 -2.18
N HIS A 255 -14.87 6.31 -2.42
CA HIS A 255 -14.60 5.77 -3.75
C HIS A 255 -15.55 4.65 -4.17
N GLY A 256 -16.63 4.41 -3.42
CA GLY A 256 -17.66 3.44 -3.79
C GLY A 256 -17.24 1.98 -3.63
N TYR A 257 -16.12 1.67 -2.98
CA TYR A 257 -15.73 0.28 -2.76
C TYR A 257 -16.73 -0.41 -1.85
N ARG A 258 -17.23 -1.56 -2.31
CA ARG A 258 -18.14 -2.43 -1.56
C ARG A 258 -17.46 -3.68 -1.03
N ARG A 259 -16.26 -3.98 -1.52
CA ARG A 259 -15.48 -5.17 -1.17
C ARG A 259 -14.09 -4.74 -0.73
N LEU A 260 -13.68 -5.16 0.45
CA LEU A 260 -12.39 -4.81 1.02
C LEU A 260 -11.55 -6.03 1.34
N VAL A 261 -10.25 -5.92 1.12
CA VAL A 261 -9.24 -6.79 1.72
C VAL A 261 -8.43 -5.98 2.72
N LEU A 262 -8.61 -6.30 3.98
CA LEU A 262 -7.86 -5.78 5.12
C LEU A 262 -6.92 -6.88 5.65
N GLY A 263 -6.36 -6.70 6.84
CA GLY A 263 -5.59 -7.74 7.50
C GLY A 263 -4.78 -7.21 8.67
N ALA A 264 -3.69 -7.92 8.99
CA ALA A 264 -2.80 -7.65 10.12
C ALA A 264 -1.90 -6.40 9.92
N TRP A 265 -2.53 -5.26 9.68
CA TRP A 265 -1.90 -3.99 9.38
C TRP A 265 -0.96 -3.54 10.51
N GLY A 266 0.32 -3.40 10.22
CA GLY A 266 1.33 -3.00 11.20
C GLY A 266 1.71 -4.06 12.25
N CYS A 267 1.22 -5.30 12.14
CA CYS A 267 1.49 -6.37 13.13
C CYS A 267 2.83 -7.09 12.91
N GLY A 268 3.49 -6.86 11.77
CA GLY A 268 4.82 -7.39 11.46
C GLY A 268 5.95 -6.51 12.00
N VAL A 269 6.75 -5.93 11.09
CA VAL A 269 7.91 -5.08 11.42
C VAL A 269 7.57 -3.93 12.38
N PHE A 270 6.35 -3.38 12.30
CA PHE A 270 5.91 -2.27 13.17
C PHE A 270 5.41 -2.72 14.56
N ARG A 271 5.30 -4.03 14.80
CA ARG A 271 5.04 -4.64 16.12
C ARG A 271 3.77 -4.16 16.83
N ASN A 272 2.73 -3.77 16.07
CA ASN A 272 1.43 -3.53 16.67
C ASN A 272 0.83 -4.85 17.18
N ASP A 273 0.09 -4.79 18.30
CA ASP A 273 -0.66 -5.92 18.82
C ASP A 273 -1.82 -6.27 17.85
N PRO A 274 -1.86 -7.51 17.30
CA PRO A 274 -2.93 -7.96 16.41
C PRO A 274 -4.33 -7.79 16.99
N ALA A 275 -4.50 -7.97 18.31
CA ALA A 275 -5.80 -7.81 18.95
C ALA A 275 -6.26 -6.35 18.94
N ARG A 276 -5.33 -5.39 19.08
CA ARG A 276 -5.63 -3.95 18.99
C ARG A 276 -5.98 -3.53 17.58
N VAL A 277 -5.26 -4.03 16.58
CA VAL A 277 -5.55 -3.75 15.16
C VAL A 277 -6.90 -4.34 14.76
N ALA A 278 -7.16 -5.61 15.11
CA ALA A 278 -8.46 -6.24 14.86
C ALA A 278 -9.60 -5.51 15.59
N GLY A 279 -9.39 -5.11 16.85
CA GLY A 279 -10.35 -4.34 17.64
C GLY A 279 -10.68 -2.97 17.03
N ALA A 280 -9.69 -2.27 16.46
CA ALA A 280 -9.91 -1.00 15.77
C ALA A 280 -10.86 -1.16 14.58
N PHE A 281 -10.63 -2.17 13.73
CA PHE A 281 -11.53 -2.46 12.61
C PHE A 281 -12.90 -2.97 13.09
N ARG A 282 -12.94 -3.81 14.13
CA ARG A 282 -14.20 -4.35 14.68
C ARG A 282 -15.11 -3.24 15.20
N THR A 283 -14.54 -2.24 15.86
CA THR A 283 -15.29 -1.08 16.37
C THR A 283 -15.95 -0.30 15.23
N LEU A 284 -15.29 -0.23 14.07
CA LEU A 284 -15.78 0.52 12.91
C LEU A 284 -16.76 -0.28 12.05
N LEU A 285 -16.55 -1.58 11.90
CA LEU A 285 -17.29 -2.47 10.99
C LEU A 285 -18.38 -3.32 11.67
N GLY A 286 -18.34 -3.42 13.00
CA GLY A 286 -19.31 -4.17 13.79
C GLY A 286 -20.70 -3.52 13.82
N PRO A 287 -21.70 -4.14 14.48
CA PRO A 287 -23.10 -3.73 14.43
C PRO A 287 -23.39 -2.26 14.76
N ASP A 288 -22.68 -1.71 15.74
CA ASP A 288 -22.82 -0.31 16.18
C ASP A 288 -21.73 0.62 15.59
N GLY A 289 -20.92 0.08 14.68
CA GLY A 289 -19.82 0.79 14.07
C GLY A 289 -20.30 1.80 13.03
N ARG A 290 -19.53 2.88 12.85
CA ARG A 290 -19.81 3.92 11.84
C ARG A 290 -19.97 3.36 10.42
N PHE A 291 -19.31 2.26 10.11
CA PHE A 291 -19.34 1.58 8.81
C PHE A 291 -20.15 0.28 8.82
N ALA A 292 -21.00 0.07 9.83
CA ALA A 292 -21.94 -1.04 9.86
C ALA A 292 -22.80 -1.05 8.58
N GLY A 293 -22.68 -2.13 7.79
CA GLY A 293 -23.42 -2.28 6.55
C GLY A 293 -22.94 -1.41 5.38
N ALA A 294 -21.81 -0.69 5.51
CA ALA A 294 -21.25 0.13 4.44
C ALA A 294 -20.53 -0.68 3.36
N PHE A 295 -20.18 -1.94 3.65
CA PHE A 295 -19.49 -2.85 2.73
C PHE A 295 -20.26 -4.16 2.60
N GLU A 296 -20.26 -4.76 1.41
CA GLU A 296 -20.86 -6.08 1.17
C GLU A 296 -19.99 -7.19 1.73
N ARG A 297 -18.67 -7.11 1.48
CA ARG A 297 -17.70 -8.13 1.91
C ARG A 297 -16.42 -7.48 2.40
N VAL A 298 -15.93 -7.92 3.54
CA VAL A 298 -14.62 -7.52 4.08
C VAL A 298 -13.86 -8.79 4.48
N ALA A 299 -12.77 -9.04 3.78
CA ALA A 299 -11.86 -10.14 4.07
C ALA A 299 -10.63 -9.62 4.82
N PHE A 300 -10.31 -10.23 5.96
CA PHE A 300 -9.02 -10.08 6.62
C PHE A 300 -8.10 -11.20 6.11
N GLY A 301 -7.36 -10.92 5.04
CA GLY A 301 -6.38 -11.85 4.47
C GLY A 301 -5.08 -11.81 5.28
N ILE A 302 -4.82 -12.86 6.06
CA ILE A 302 -3.69 -12.91 6.99
C ILE A 302 -2.85 -14.16 6.69
N LEU A 303 -1.87 -13.98 5.81
CA LEU A 303 -0.82 -14.96 5.56
C LEU A 303 0.14 -15.05 6.76
N ASP A 304 -0.31 -15.75 7.79
CA ASP A 304 0.41 -15.92 9.05
C ASP A 304 1.37 -17.10 8.99
N ARG A 305 2.67 -16.81 9.10
CA ARG A 305 3.74 -17.81 9.15
C ARG A 305 4.29 -18.03 10.56
N THR A 306 3.68 -17.41 11.57
CA THR A 306 4.08 -17.60 12.98
C THR A 306 3.68 -19.00 13.46
N PRO A 307 4.46 -19.63 14.36
CA PRO A 307 4.04 -20.86 15.03
C PRO A 307 2.68 -20.67 15.70
N GLY A 308 1.73 -21.55 15.40
CA GLY A 308 0.36 -21.48 15.94
C GLY A 308 -0.53 -20.39 15.31
N ALA A 309 -0.08 -19.71 14.26
CA ALA A 309 -0.84 -18.68 13.54
C ALA A 309 -1.43 -17.61 14.49
N THR A 310 -0.62 -17.16 15.45
CA THR A 310 -1.05 -16.26 16.54
C THR A 310 -1.68 -14.96 16.08
N VAL A 311 -1.21 -14.39 14.96
CA VAL A 311 -1.76 -13.17 14.39
C VAL A 311 -3.13 -13.44 13.81
N ARG A 312 -3.28 -14.51 13.02
CA ARG A 312 -4.57 -14.90 12.43
C ARG A 312 -5.60 -15.24 13.51
N VAL A 313 -5.21 -16.00 14.54
CA VAL A 313 -6.06 -16.36 15.68
C VAL A 313 -6.58 -15.13 16.43
N ALA A 314 -5.78 -14.08 16.57
CA ALA A 314 -6.24 -12.84 17.19
C ALA A 314 -7.38 -12.17 16.38
N PHE A 315 -7.32 -12.22 15.06
CA PHE A 315 -8.38 -11.71 14.19
C PHE A 315 -9.61 -12.62 14.18
N GLU A 316 -9.44 -13.94 14.15
CA GLU A 316 -10.56 -14.90 14.27
C GLU A 316 -11.35 -14.70 15.58
N ARG A 317 -10.66 -14.42 16.69
CA ARG A 317 -11.31 -14.09 17.97
C ARG A 317 -12.08 -12.78 17.93
N ALA A 318 -11.60 -11.79 17.19
CA ALA A 318 -12.26 -10.49 17.05
C ALA A 318 -13.46 -10.56 16.08
N PHE A 319 -13.42 -11.46 15.10
CA PHE A 319 -14.43 -11.64 14.07
C PHE A 319 -14.88 -13.11 13.99
N PRO A 320 -15.62 -13.62 15.00
CA PRO A 320 -16.07 -15.01 15.00
C PRO A 320 -17.03 -15.28 13.84
N GLU A 321 -16.96 -16.48 13.26
CA GLU A 321 -17.85 -16.92 12.19
C GLU A 321 -19.32 -16.76 12.59
N GLY A 322 -20.13 -16.16 11.71
CA GLY A 322 -21.55 -15.89 11.97
C GLY A 322 -21.86 -14.53 12.58
N ALA A 323 -20.87 -13.70 12.93
CA ALA A 323 -21.04 -12.33 13.40
C ALA A 323 -21.43 -11.31 12.29
N GLY A 324 -22.28 -11.72 11.35
CA GLY A 324 -22.81 -10.82 10.34
C GLY A 324 -23.68 -9.73 10.98
N CYS A 325 -23.49 -8.49 10.56
CA CYS A 325 -24.37 -7.40 10.99
C CYS A 325 -25.76 -7.61 10.37
N PRO A 326 -26.85 -7.65 11.16
CA PRO A 326 -28.19 -7.75 10.59
C PRO A 326 -28.44 -6.51 9.73
N GLY A 327 -28.67 -6.72 8.43
CA GLY A 327 -29.29 -5.70 7.59
C GLY A 327 -30.76 -5.59 7.98
N GLN A 328 -31.26 -4.39 8.24
CA GLN A 328 -32.70 -4.19 8.37
C GLN A 328 -33.35 -4.62 7.05
N LEU A 329 -34.15 -5.70 7.09
CA LEU A 329 -35.10 -5.99 6.02
C LEU A 329 -36.08 -4.82 5.96
N GLN A 330 -36.11 -4.11 4.83
CA GLN A 330 -37.23 -3.24 4.53
C GLN A 330 -38.45 -4.11 4.26
N SER A 331 -39.45 -3.99 5.12
CA SER A 331 -40.84 -4.35 4.87
C SER A 331 -41.50 -3.32 3.95
#